data_AF-A0AAI8MMR2-F1
#
_entry.id   AF-A0AAI8MMR2-F1
#
_cell.length_a   1.000
_cell.length_b   1.000
_cell.length_c   1.000
_cell.angle_alpha   90.00
_cell.angle_beta   90.00
_cell.angle_gamma   90.00
#
_symmetry.space_group_name_H-M   'P 1'
#
loop_
_entity.id
_entity.type
_entity.pdbx_description
1 polymer ?
#
loop_
_entity_poly.entity_id
_entity_poly.type
_entity_poly.pdbx_seq_one_letter_code
_entity_poly.pdbx_strand_id
1 'polypeptide(L)' 'MVGGGIAIFGIPSLESQVYASRMSKLEHINCKNGDELKKFCQKYFHHCFVFSMNDEVVHTGFYPMAHYLLALCVGAKEL' A
#
# COMPACT_ATOMS: atom_id res chain seq x y z
N MET A 1 -25.88 10.53 -6.39
CA MET A 1 -24.88 9.78 -5.61
C MET A 1 -23.53 9.95 -6.27
N VAL A 2 -22.61 10.72 -5.70
CA VAL A 2 -21.19 10.69 -6.10
C VAL A 2 -20.56 9.53 -5.33
N GLY A 3 -20.91 8.28 -5.68
CA GLY A 3 -20.69 7.14 -4.79
C GLY A 3 -20.06 5.96 -5.51
N GLY A 4 -18.77 6.06 -5.85
CA GLY A 4 -18.07 4.95 -6.52
C GLY A 4 -16.62 5.23 -6.94
N GLY A 5 -15.99 6.30 -6.43
CA GLY A 5 -14.60 6.61 -6.76
C GLY A 5 -13.65 5.47 -6.36
N ILE A 6 -12.69 5.18 -7.22
CA ILE A 6 -11.63 4.20 -7.00
C ILE A 6 -10.30 4.97 -6.97
N ALA A 7 -9.44 4.65 -6.00
CA ALA A 7 -8.09 5.18 -5.90
C ALA A 7 -7.10 4.04 -5.69
N ILE A 8 -5.91 4.16 -6.28
CA ILE A 8 -4.80 3.23 -6.07
C ILE A 8 -3.67 4.00 -5.41
N PHE A 9 -3.15 3.44 -4.31
CA PHE A 9 -1.97 3.96 -3.62
C PHE A 9 -0.86 2.93 -3.67
N GLY A 10 0.37 3.39 -3.87
CA GLY A 10 1.56 2.55 -3.91
C GLY A 10 2.62 3.06 -2.94
N ILE A 11 3.24 2.16 -2.19
CA ILE A 11 4.42 2.46 -1.37
C ILE A 11 5.40 1.28 -1.37
N PRO A 12 6.71 1.52 -1.21
CA PRO A 12 7.62 0.47 -0.80
C PRO A 12 7.16 -0.13 0.53
N SER A 13 7.32 -1.44 0.69
CA SER A 13 7.03 -2.09 1.97
C SER A 13 8.05 -1.66 3.03
N LEU A 14 7.66 -1.75 4.30
CA LEU A 14 8.60 -1.54 5.41
C LEU A 14 9.70 -2.61 5.40
N GLU A 15 9.34 -3.83 5.04
CA GLU A 15 10.22 -4.99 5.01
C GLU A 15 11.30 -4.87 3.92
N SER A 16 10.97 -4.31 2.76
CA SER A 16 11.94 -4.11 1.67
C SER A 16 12.96 -3.03 1.95
N GLN A 17 12.72 -2.17 2.96
CA GLN A 17 13.65 -1.10 3.31
C GLN A 17 15.03 -1.64 3.65
N VAL A 18 15.17 -2.85 4.21
CA VAL A 18 16.51 -3.39 4.54
C VAL A 18 17.41 -3.48 3.30
N TYR A 19 16.83 -3.75 2.12
CA TYR A 19 17.51 -3.88 0.83
C TYR A 19 17.56 -2.57 0.03
N ALA A 20 16.85 -1.52 0.46
CA ALA A 20 16.80 -0.25 -0.25
C ALA A 20 18.14 0.52 -0.17
N SER A 21 18.46 1.25 -1.23
CA SER A 21 19.62 2.14 -1.28
C SER A 21 19.53 3.23 -0.20
N ARG A 22 20.67 3.80 0.19
CA ARG A 22 20.69 4.90 1.17
C ARG A 22 19.80 6.07 0.75
N MET A 23 19.82 6.44 -0.53
CA MET A 23 18.99 7.52 -1.04
C MET A 23 17.50 7.18 -0.97
N SER A 24 17.13 5.97 -1.39
CA SER A 24 15.73 5.51 -1.32
C SER A 24 15.20 5.49 0.11
N LYS A 25 16.01 5.09 1.10
CA LYS A 25 15.63 5.14 2.52
C LYS A 25 15.34 6.55 3.03
N LEU A 26 16.10 7.55 2.56
CA LEU A 26 15.93 8.94 2.96
C LEU A 26 14.68 9.57 2.37
N GLU A 27 14.29 9.16 1.16
CA GLU A 27 13.13 9.71 0.45
C GLU A 27 11.82 8.96 0.81
N HIS A 28 11.90 7.67 1.14
CA HIS A 28 10.73 6.84 1.49
C HIS A 28 10.45 6.78 3.00
N ILE A 29 10.19 7.93 3.61
CA ILE A 29 10.06 8.06 5.07
C ILE A 29 8.80 7.42 5.68
N ASN A 30 7.77 7.13 4.87
CA ASN A 30 6.44 6.72 5.34
C ASN A 30 6.05 5.28 4.96
N CYS A 31 7.04 4.41 4.72
CA CYS A 31 6.82 2.99 4.44
C CYS A 31 6.01 2.31 5.54
N LYS A 32 5.22 1.30 5.16
CA LYS A 32 4.33 0.55 6.06
C LYS A 32 4.38 -0.93 5.71
N ASN A 33 4.04 -1.78 6.67
CA ASN A 33 3.69 -3.16 6.33
C ASN A 33 2.27 -3.23 5.71
N GLY A 34 1.90 -4.39 5.18
CA GLY A 34 0.61 -4.57 4.49
C GLY A 34 -0.60 -4.29 5.36
N ASP A 35 -0.57 -4.69 6.64
CA ASP A 35 -1.69 -4.50 7.56
C ASP A 35 -1.84 -3.03 7.98
N GLU A 36 -0.73 -2.34 8.22
CA GLU A 36 -0.71 -0.91 8.52
C GLU A 36 -1.23 -0.07 7.34
N LEU A 37 -0.81 -0.39 6.11
CA LEU A 37 -1.32 0.27 4.90
C LEU A 37 -2.84 0.07 4.77
N LYS A 38 -3.31 -1.16 4.95
CA LYS A 38 -4.75 -1.46 4.89
C LYS A 38 -5.54 -0.66 5.93
N LYS A 39 -5.10 -0.70 7.19
CA LYS A 39 -5.73 0.05 8.31
C LYS A 39 -5.72 1.55 8.05
N PHE A 40 -4.64 2.10 7.47
CA PHE A 40 -4.56 3.51 7.12
C PHE A 40 -5.60 3.88 6.06
N CYS A 41 -5.66 3.14 4.94
CA CYS A 41 -6.64 3.39 3.88
C CYS A 41 -8.10 3.24 4.36
N GLN A 42 -8.36 2.27 5.25
CA GLN A 42 -9.69 2.04 5.82
C GLN A 42 -10.23 3.21 6.66
N LYS A 43 -9.39 4.18 7.05
CA LYS A 43 -9.87 5.42 7.67
C LYS A 43 -10.65 6.28 6.69
N TYR A 44 -10.29 6.25 5.41
CA TYR A 44 -10.80 7.16 4.37
C TYR A 44 -11.69 6.46 3.34
N PHE A 45 -11.63 5.14 3.23
CA PHE A 45 -12.38 4.37 2.22
C PHE A 45 -13.18 3.23 2.85
N HIS A 46 -14.30 2.86 2.22
CA HIS A 46 -15.16 1.77 2.67
C HIS A 46 -14.54 0.39 2.42
N HIS A 47 -13.88 0.20 1.27
CA HIS A 47 -13.21 -1.05 0.93
C HIS A 47 -11.76 -0.81 0.53
N CYS A 48 -10.85 -1.62 1.08
CA CYS A 48 -9.41 -1.53 0.81
C CYS A 48 -8.84 -2.93 0.59
N PHE A 49 -8.32 -3.18 -0.60
CA PHE A 49 -7.63 -4.42 -0.97
C PHE A 49 -6.16 -4.11 -1.13
N VAL A 50 -5.30 -4.78 -0.37
CA VAL A 50 -3.85 -4.61 -0.45
C VAL A 50 -3.24 -5.79 -1.19
N PHE A 51 -2.39 -5.50 -2.16
CA PHE A 51 -1.65 -6.45 -2.96
C PHE A 51 -0.16 -6.26 -2.70
N SER A 52 0.57 -7.37 -2.77
CA SER A 52 2.02 -7.40 -2.83
C SER A 52 2.47 -7.24 -4.26
N MET A 53 3.62 -6.62 -4.44
CA MET A 53 4.35 -6.61 -5.70
C MET A 53 5.82 -6.92 -5.44
N ASN A 54 6.35 -7.86 -6.21
CA ASN A 54 7.75 -8.19 -6.28
C ASN A 54 8.18 -7.99 -7.73
N ASP A 55 9.11 -7.06 -7.92
CA ASP A 55 9.60 -6.64 -9.23
C ASP A 55 8.42 -6.30 -10.17
N GLU A 56 8.15 -7.08 -11.21
CA GLU A 56 7.08 -6.80 -12.18
C GLU A 56 5.71 -7.45 -11.87
N VAL A 57 5.63 -8.32 -10.86
CA VAL A 57 4.44 -9.15 -10.61
C VAL A 57 3.65 -8.65 -9.40
N VAL A 58 2.34 -8.42 -9.60
CA VAL A 58 1.37 -8.12 -8.52
C VAL A 58 0.64 -9.39 -8.11
N HIS A 59 0.56 -9.66 -6.81
CA HIS A 59 -0.04 -10.87 -6.26
C HIS A 59 -0.62 -10.65 -4.85
N THR A 60 -1.38 -11.64 -4.36
CA THR A 60 -1.99 -11.64 -3.02
C THR A 60 -1.20 -12.48 -2.02
N GLY A 61 0.14 -12.44 -2.15
CA GLY A 61 1.05 -13.26 -1.35
C GLY A 61 1.22 -12.73 0.08
N PHE A 62 2.14 -13.35 0.81
CA PHE A 62 2.45 -12.98 2.18
C PHE A 62 3.13 -11.61 2.24
N TYR A 63 2.50 -10.61 2.87
CA TYR A 63 2.96 -9.22 2.86
C TYR A 63 4.42 -9.01 3.31
N PRO A 64 4.95 -9.71 4.33
CA PRO A 64 6.34 -9.53 4.74
C PRO A 64 7.39 -9.90 3.69
N MET A 65 7.01 -10.58 2.59
CA MET A 65 7.90 -10.85 1.45
C MET A 65 7.71 -9.87 0.28
N ALA A 66 6.80 -8.90 0.38
CA ALA A 66 6.55 -7.93 -0.68
C ALA A 66 7.69 -6.91 -0.77
N HIS A 67 8.13 -6.56 -1.98
CA HIS A 67 9.02 -5.41 -2.19
C HIS A 67 8.25 -4.09 -2.18
N TYR A 68 7.04 -4.12 -2.73
CA TYR A 68 6.15 -2.97 -2.86
C TYR A 68 4.72 -3.39 -2.53
N LEU A 69 3.92 -2.46 -2.02
CA LEU A 69 2.52 -2.67 -1.66
C LEU A 69 1.63 -1.75 -2.46
N LEU A 70 0.53 -2.29 -2.96
CA LEU A 70 -0.50 -1.56 -3.71
C LEU A 70 -1.84 -1.68 -3.00
N ALA A 71 -2.47 -0.56 -2.67
CA ALA A 71 -3.78 -0.50 -2.04
C ALA A 71 -4.83 0.01 -3.05
N LEU A 72 -5.73 -0.87 -3.47
CA LEU A 72 -6.94 -0.52 -4.22
C LEU A 72 -8.05 -0.14 -3.23
N CYS A 73 -8.47 1.12 -3.28
CA CYS A 73 -9.42 1.71 -2.36
C CYS A 73 -10.70 2.11 -3.10
N VAL A 74 -11.87 1.77 -2.55
CA VAL A 74 -13.17 1.99 -3.20
C VAL A 74 -14.13 2.68 -2.23
N GLY A 75 -14.79 3.72 -2.72
CA GLY A 75 -15.80 4.49 -2.00
C GLY A 75 -15.16 5.33 -0.90
N ALA A 76 -14.85 6.59 -1.22
CA ALA A 76 -14.39 7.55 -0.22
C ALA A 76 -15.48 7.79 0.82
N LYS A 77 -15.10 7.82 2.09
CA LYS A 77 -15.97 8.16 3.22
C LYS A 77 -16.16 9.67 3.27
N GLU A 78 -17.35 10.09 3.68
CA GLU A 78 -17.59 11.48 4.09
C GLU A 78 -16.82 11.74 5.40
N LEU A 79 -16.09 12.85 5.45
CA LEU A 79 -15.24 13.25 6.58
C LEU A 79 -16.03 14.04 7.63
#